data_AF-A0A9D8LFN4-F1
#
_entry.id   AF-A0A9D8LFN4-F1
#
_cell.length_a   1.000
_cell.length_b   1.000
_cell.length_c   1.000
_cell.angle_alpha   90.00
_cell.angle_beta   90.00
_cell.angle_gamma   90.00
#
_symmetry.space_group_name_H-M   'P 1'
#
loop_
_entity.id
_entity.type
_entity.pdbx_description
1 polymer ?
#
loop_
_entity_poly.entity_id
_entity_poly.type
_entity_poly.pdbx_seq_one_letter_code
_entity_poly.pdbx_strand_id
1 'polypeptide(L)'
;RNRYHGTSIYQQIRNHLVPLLPQGLAGALRRQHRALTQHDWLGTDILREHGNPRTALELAGDELGLPPVADLRSLCLTMTYASNLPMLLHWEDRNSMAHSIEARVPFLDHPLVEFSLALGNDHKIVGGDTKRVLRRGMAGVLPESVRERRDKLGFATPEEIWFRGPLRGQVEDGIEKTLARYPGLLNAAGVRRLARSMLDGERGLDFTLWRIVNLGLWGERVGVGL
;
A
#
# COMPACT_ATOMS: atom_id res chain seq x y z
N ARG A 1 -12.48 -7.20 -20.27
CA ARG A 1 -13.94 -7.45 -20.27
C ARG A 1 -14.43 -8.44 -19.18
N ASN A 2 -13.67 -8.70 -18.09
CA ASN A 2 -14.16 -9.44 -16.91
C ASN A 2 -13.54 -8.85 -15.63
N ARG A 3 -13.86 -7.58 -15.34
CA ARG A 3 -13.42 -6.89 -14.12
C ARG A 3 -14.63 -6.23 -13.47
N TYR A 4 -14.99 -6.67 -12.28
CA TYR A 4 -15.93 -5.96 -11.41
C TYR A 4 -15.09 -5.19 -10.38
N HIS A 5 -15.33 -3.89 -10.21
CA HIS A 5 -14.49 -3.02 -9.37
C HIS A 5 -12.97 -3.06 -9.67
N GLY A 6 -12.58 -3.23 -10.94
CA GLY A 6 -11.18 -3.20 -11.36
C GLY A 6 -10.35 -4.46 -11.02
N THR A 7 -10.93 -5.45 -10.34
CA THR A 7 -10.27 -6.73 -10.00
C THR A 7 -10.77 -7.86 -10.90
N SER A 8 -9.92 -8.83 -11.22
CA SER A 8 -10.34 -10.00 -12.02
C SER A 8 -11.26 -10.92 -11.21
N ILE A 9 -12.12 -11.67 -11.90
CA ILE A 9 -13.04 -12.64 -11.27
C ILE A 9 -12.26 -13.67 -10.42
N TYR A 10 -11.12 -14.15 -10.91
CA TYR A 10 -10.24 -15.03 -10.14
C TYR A 10 -9.77 -14.39 -8.83
N GLN A 11 -9.35 -13.12 -8.87
CA GLN A 11 -8.93 -12.37 -7.70
C GLN A 11 -10.08 -12.21 -6.70
N GLN A 12 -11.30 -11.95 -7.18
CA GLN A 12 -12.49 -11.81 -6.35
C GLN A 12 -12.85 -13.14 -5.68
N ILE A 13 -12.95 -14.22 -6.45
CA ILE A 13 -13.22 -15.57 -5.94
C ILE A 13 -12.21 -15.94 -4.85
N ARG A 14 -10.91 -15.72 -5.09
CA ARG A 14 -9.88 -15.97 -4.09
C ARG A 14 -10.06 -15.11 -2.84
N ASN A 15 -10.32 -13.81 -3.00
CA ASN A 15 -10.48 -12.89 -1.88
C ASN A 15 -11.73 -13.20 -1.03
N HIS A 16 -12.76 -13.86 -1.60
CA HIS A 16 -13.97 -14.25 -0.89
C HIS A 16 -13.93 -15.68 -0.33
N LEU A 17 -13.29 -16.63 -1.02
CA LEU A 17 -13.26 -18.03 -0.60
C LEU A 17 -12.16 -18.32 0.42
N VAL A 18 -10.96 -17.74 0.27
CA VAL A 18 -9.83 -18.03 1.17
C VAL A 18 -10.13 -17.65 2.64
N PRO A 19 -10.84 -16.54 2.95
CA PRO A 19 -11.24 -16.23 4.32
C PRO A 19 -12.27 -17.18 4.92
N LEU A 20 -13.03 -17.91 4.08
CA LEU A 20 -14.04 -18.88 4.53
C LEU A 20 -13.44 -20.26 4.84
N LEU A 21 -12.17 -20.49 4.51
CA LEU A 21 -11.49 -21.76 4.78
C LEU A 21 -11.08 -21.88 6.26
N PRO A 22 -11.03 -23.09 6.82
CA PRO A 22 -10.50 -23.33 8.16
C PRO A 22 -9.11 -22.70 8.34
N GLN A 23 -8.83 -22.09 9.50
CA GLN A 23 -7.64 -21.27 9.71
C GLN A 23 -6.32 -21.98 9.33
N GLY A 24 -6.20 -23.28 9.61
CA GLY A 24 -5.03 -24.08 9.21
C GLY A 24 -4.85 -24.17 7.70
N LEU A 25 -5.94 -24.38 6.96
CA LEU A 25 -5.96 -24.49 5.50
C LEU A 25 -5.80 -23.12 4.83
N ALA A 26 -6.50 -22.09 5.33
CA ALA A 26 -6.33 -20.70 4.90
C ALA A 26 -4.90 -20.21 5.15
N GLY A 27 -4.29 -20.63 6.26
CA GLY A 27 -2.90 -20.35 6.61
C GLY A 27 -1.91 -21.05 5.68
N ALA A 28 -2.12 -22.35 5.40
CA ALA A 28 -1.30 -23.11 4.47
C ALA A 28 -1.38 -22.55 3.04
N LEU A 29 -2.58 -22.23 2.55
CA LEU A 29 -2.77 -21.61 1.23
C LEU A 29 -2.18 -20.20 1.17
N ARG A 30 -2.30 -19.40 2.23
CA ARG A 30 -1.64 -18.08 2.30
C ARG A 30 -0.11 -18.20 2.33
N ARG A 31 0.45 -19.20 3.03
CA ARG A 31 1.89 -19.48 3.08
C ARG A 31 2.41 -19.99 1.75
N GLN A 32 1.73 -20.95 1.13
CA GLN A 32 2.08 -21.48 -0.18
C GLN A 32 1.94 -20.39 -1.24
N HIS A 33 0.87 -19.59 -1.19
CA HIS A 33 0.72 -18.43 -2.08
C HIS A 33 1.80 -17.38 -1.83
N ARG A 34 2.14 -17.04 -0.57
CA ARG A 34 3.28 -16.17 -0.27
C ARG A 34 4.58 -16.76 -0.79
N ALA A 35 4.85 -18.04 -0.63
CA ALA A 35 6.04 -18.69 -1.21
C ALA A 35 6.04 -18.64 -2.75
N LEU A 36 4.86 -18.70 -3.38
CA LEU A 36 4.69 -18.59 -4.83
C LEU A 36 4.64 -17.13 -5.35
N THR A 37 4.39 -16.13 -4.49
CA THR A 37 4.17 -14.72 -4.88
C THR A 37 5.17 -13.74 -4.28
N GLN A 38 5.85 -14.11 -3.20
CA GLN A 38 7.11 -13.52 -2.79
C GLN A 38 8.15 -14.03 -3.77
N HIS A 39 8.28 -13.25 -4.84
CA HIS A 39 9.41 -13.30 -5.75
C HIS A 39 10.68 -13.50 -4.91
N ASP A 40 11.54 -14.43 -5.32
CA ASP A 40 12.77 -14.90 -4.66
C ASP A 40 13.72 -13.78 -4.14
N TRP A 41 13.50 -12.52 -4.50
CA TRP A 41 14.32 -11.35 -4.14
C TRP A 41 14.41 -11.02 -2.64
N LEU A 42 13.41 -11.38 -1.80
CA LEU A 42 13.48 -11.23 -0.32
C LEU A 42 13.89 -12.50 0.41
N GLY A 43 14.16 -13.60 -0.30
CA GLY A 43 14.35 -14.94 0.28
C GLY A 43 15.73 -15.18 0.89
N THR A 44 16.27 -14.25 1.69
CA THR A 44 17.61 -14.35 2.29
C THR A 44 17.57 -14.86 3.73
N ASP A 45 18.65 -15.48 4.19
CA ASP A 45 18.74 -16.00 5.56
C ASP A 45 18.73 -14.87 6.59
N ILE A 46 19.35 -13.73 6.27
CA ILE A 46 19.31 -12.51 7.12
C ILE A 46 17.86 -12.13 7.44
N LEU A 47 16.98 -12.08 6.44
CA LEU A 47 15.57 -11.73 6.65
C LEU A 47 14.75 -12.85 7.32
N ARG A 48 15.16 -14.12 7.18
CA ARG A 48 14.53 -15.24 7.90
C ARG A 48 14.86 -15.21 9.39
N GLU A 49 16.11 -14.91 9.72
CA GLU A 49 16.62 -14.89 11.09
C GLU A 49 16.22 -13.60 11.83
N HIS A 50 16.26 -12.45 11.15
CA HIS A 50 16.10 -11.12 11.76
C HIS A 50 14.80 -10.43 11.32
N GLY A 51 13.91 -11.15 10.64
CA GLY A 51 12.61 -10.62 10.20
C GLY A 51 11.76 -10.14 11.38
N ASN A 52 10.98 -9.09 11.17
CA ASN A 52 10.18 -8.51 12.25
C ASN A 52 9.02 -9.46 12.64
N PRO A 53 8.98 -9.98 13.88
CA PRO A 53 7.91 -10.88 14.33
C PRO A 53 6.56 -10.18 14.42
N ARG A 54 6.56 -8.84 14.50
CA ARG A 54 5.37 -8.00 14.57
C ARG A 54 5.37 -6.98 13.45
N THR A 55 4.20 -6.65 12.94
CA THR A 55 4.06 -5.58 11.95
C THR A 55 4.13 -4.22 12.64
N ALA A 56 4.57 -3.19 11.90
CA ALA A 56 4.53 -1.81 12.39
C ALA A 56 3.10 -1.38 12.83
N LEU A 57 2.08 -1.95 12.19
CA LEU A 57 0.68 -1.72 12.54
C LEU A 57 0.31 -2.28 13.91
N GLU A 58 0.78 -3.49 14.23
CA GLU A 58 0.54 -4.10 15.54
C GLU A 58 1.29 -3.35 16.65
N LEU A 59 2.51 -2.90 16.38
CA LEU A 59 3.28 -2.09 17.34
C LEU A 59 2.58 -0.75 17.62
N ALA A 60 2.18 -0.03 16.57
CA ALA A 60 1.47 1.23 16.70
C ALA A 60 0.08 1.05 17.35
N GLY A 61 -0.59 -0.07 17.08
CA GLY A 61 -1.86 -0.42 17.72
C GLY A 61 -1.72 -0.55 19.24
N ASP A 62 -0.71 -1.29 19.71
CA ASP A 62 -0.43 -1.45 21.14
C ASP A 62 -0.05 -0.12 21.80
N GLU A 63 0.87 0.63 21.18
CA GLU A 63 1.37 1.91 21.70
C GLU A 63 0.24 2.93 21.90
N LEU A 64 -0.69 2.98 20.95
CA LEU A 64 -1.81 3.91 20.96
C LEU A 64 -3.05 3.36 21.70
N GLY A 65 -2.98 2.16 22.27
CA GLY A 65 -4.10 1.52 22.96
C GLY A 65 -5.31 1.27 22.07
N LEU A 66 -5.10 1.02 20.77
CA LEU A 66 -6.17 0.81 19.81
C LEU A 66 -6.73 -0.61 19.90
N PRO A 67 -8.05 -0.80 19.70
CA PRO A 67 -8.63 -2.13 19.67
C PRO A 67 -8.09 -2.92 18.46
N PRO A 68 -7.94 -4.25 18.59
CA PRO A 68 -7.57 -5.09 17.45
C PRO A 68 -8.60 -4.94 16.33
N VAL A 69 -8.13 -4.96 15.08
CA VAL A 69 -8.98 -4.80 13.91
C VAL A 69 -9.88 -6.04 13.74
N ALA A 70 -11.11 -5.93 14.20
CA ALA A 70 -12.14 -6.98 14.13
C ALA A 70 -13.37 -6.55 13.32
N ASP A 71 -13.58 -5.25 13.17
CA ASP A 71 -14.73 -4.65 12.50
C ASP A 71 -14.35 -3.37 11.76
N LEU A 72 -15.32 -2.75 11.08
CA LEU A 72 -15.08 -1.50 10.35
C LEU A 72 -14.70 -0.34 11.28
N ARG A 73 -15.20 -0.31 12.53
CA ARG A 73 -14.94 0.78 13.47
C ARG A 73 -13.48 0.75 13.94
N SER A 74 -13.02 -0.40 14.41
CA SER A 74 -11.62 -0.66 14.79
C SER A 74 -10.66 -0.45 13.61
N LEU A 75 -11.07 -0.86 12.40
CA LEU A 75 -10.31 -0.55 11.18
C LEU A 75 -10.21 0.96 10.94
N CYS A 76 -11.30 1.71 11.03
CA CYS A 76 -11.30 3.16 10.86
C CYS A 76 -10.38 3.85 11.87
N LEU A 77 -10.47 3.47 13.16
CA LEU A 77 -9.58 4.01 14.20
C LEU A 77 -8.12 3.73 13.88
N THR A 78 -7.80 2.49 13.52
CA THR A 78 -6.44 2.06 13.15
C THR A 78 -5.92 2.81 11.92
N MET A 79 -6.76 3.06 10.92
CA MET A 79 -6.40 3.83 9.73
C MET A 79 -6.18 5.32 10.03
N THR A 80 -6.97 5.89 10.94
CA THR A 80 -6.87 7.30 11.34
C THR A 80 -5.66 7.56 12.22
N TYR A 81 -5.33 6.68 13.16
CA TYR A 81 -4.32 6.96 14.18
C TYR A 81 -2.98 6.25 13.95
N ALA A 82 -2.96 5.04 13.37
CA ALA A 82 -1.77 4.18 13.41
C ALA A 82 -1.17 3.82 12.04
N SER A 83 -1.86 4.12 10.93
CA SER A 83 -1.40 3.65 9.61
C SER A 83 -1.60 4.67 8.49
N ASN A 84 -2.72 4.60 7.79
CA ASN A 84 -2.88 5.27 6.51
C ASN A 84 -2.85 6.79 6.63
N LEU A 85 -3.62 7.36 7.56
CA LEU A 85 -3.72 8.82 7.66
C LEU A 85 -2.39 9.45 8.11
N PRO A 86 -1.70 8.98 9.18
CA PRO A 86 -0.40 9.53 9.55
C PRO A 86 0.63 9.44 8.42
N MET A 87 0.69 8.31 7.72
CA MET A 87 1.57 8.14 6.57
C MET A 87 1.26 9.16 5.45
N LEU A 88 -0.01 9.34 5.10
CA LEU A 88 -0.42 10.28 4.06
C LEU A 88 -0.10 11.72 4.43
N LEU A 89 -0.33 12.11 5.69
CA LEU A 89 -0.01 13.45 6.19
C LEU A 89 1.49 13.71 6.22
N HIS A 90 2.30 12.74 6.63
CA HIS A 90 3.76 12.85 6.59
C HIS A 90 4.25 13.18 5.17
N TRP A 91 3.74 12.48 4.15
CA TRP A 91 4.18 12.71 2.78
C TRP A 91 3.60 13.99 2.17
N GLU A 92 2.36 14.32 2.51
CA GLU A 92 1.74 15.57 2.08
C GLU A 92 2.55 16.78 2.59
N ASP A 93 2.78 16.88 3.90
CA ASP A 93 3.53 17.98 4.54
C ASP A 93 4.94 18.11 3.97
N ARG A 94 5.69 17.01 3.87
CA ARG A 94 7.06 17.05 3.33
C ARG A 94 7.12 17.49 1.88
N ASN A 95 6.16 17.07 1.06
CA ASN A 95 6.12 17.43 -0.35
C ASN A 95 5.68 18.88 -0.53
N SER A 96 4.69 19.35 0.22
CA SER A 96 4.17 20.71 0.11
C SER A 96 5.19 21.73 0.65
N MET A 97 5.76 21.48 1.83
CA MET A 97 6.75 22.36 2.46
C MET A 97 8.08 22.41 1.71
N ALA A 98 8.48 21.34 1.02
CA ALA A 98 9.66 21.35 0.14
C ALA A 98 9.54 22.40 -1.00
N HIS A 99 8.33 22.85 -1.30
CA HIS A 99 8.05 23.86 -2.32
C HIS A 99 7.42 25.14 -1.74
N SER A 100 7.50 25.34 -0.42
CA SER A 100 6.91 26.49 0.28
C SER A 100 5.40 26.65 0.04
N ILE A 101 4.68 25.54 -0.12
CA ILE A 101 3.23 25.50 -0.32
C ILE A 101 2.59 25.04 0.99
N GLU A 102 1.66 25.84 1.52
CA GLU A 102 0.81 25.40 2.64
C GLU A 102 -0.39 24.61 2.11
N ALA A 103 -0.41 23.29 2.32
CA ALA A 103 -1.58 22.50 2.00
C ALA A 103 -2.59 22.48 3.16
N ARG A 104 -3.87 22.47 2.80
CA ARG A 104 -4.99 22.40 3.75
C ARG A 104 -5.75 21.10 3.53
N VAL A 105 -6.08 20.42 4.63
CA VAL A 105 -6.77 19.12 4.64
C VAL A 105 -8.17 19.26 5.27
N PRO A 106 -9.14 19.89 4.60
CA PRO A 106 -10.44 20.25 5.19
C PRO A 106 -11.24 19.05 5.70
N PHE A 107 -11.01 17.85 5.16
CA PHE A 107 -11.62 16.62 5.66
C PHE A 107 -11.12 16.18 7.05
N LEU A 108 -10.07 16.81 7.56
CA LEU A 108 -9.51 16.57 8.90
C LEU A 108 -9.87 17.64 9.91
N ASP A 109 -10.86 18.48 9.60
CA ASP A 109 -11.51 19.30 10.62
C ASP A 109 -12.03 18.40 11.76
N HIS A 110 -11.66 18.72 13.00
CA HIS A 110 -11.87 17.81 14.13
C HIS A 110 -13.34 17.40 14.33
N PRO A 111 -14.35 18.30 14.22
CA PRO A 111 -15.75 17.92 14.35
C PRO A 111 -16.19 16.96 13.24
N LEU A 112 -15.67 17.13 12.02
CA LEU A 112 -15.98 16.25 10.90
C LEU A 112 -15.38 14.86 11.09
N VAL A 113 -14.16 14.77 11.61
CA VAL A 113 -13.52 13.49 11.94
C VAL A 113 -14.26 12.78 13.07
N GLU A 114 -14.58 13.49 14.15
CA GLU A 114 -15.34 12.95 15.29
C GLU A 114 -16.72 12.45 14.85
N PHE A 115 -17.45 13.26 14.08
CA PHE A 115 -18.72 12.86 13.48
C PHE A 115 -18.57 11.60 12.63
N SER A 116 -17.58 11.59 11.73
CA SER A 116 -17.35 10.46 10.81
C SER A 116 -17.00 9.17 11.56
N LEU A 117 -16.22 9.25 12.64
CA LEU A 117 -15.88 8.09 13.47
C LEU A 117 -17.09 7.58 14.26
N ALA A 118 -17.93 8.48 14.77
CA ALA A 118 -19.15 8.16 15.53
C ALA A 118 -20.27 7.52 14.69
N LEU A 119 -20.29 7.76 13.37
CA LEU A 119 -21.29 7.16 12.49
C LEU A 119 -21.27 5.64 12.48
N GLY A 120 -22.47 5.05 12.51
CA GLY A 120 -22.69 3.62 12.28
C GLY A 120 -22.24 3.18 10.88
N ASN A 121 -21.92 1.89 10.74
CA ASN A 121 -21.36 1.33 9.51
C ASN A 121 -22.29 1.52 8.29
N ASP A 122 -23.60 1.51 8.49
CA ASP A 122 -24.62 1.69 7.43
C ASP A 122 -24.61 3.08 6.78
N HIS A 123 -23.95 4.05 7.41
CA HIS A 123 -23.70 5.37 6.84
C HIS A 123 -22.36 5.44 6.09
N LYS A 124 -21.45 4.51 6.31
CA LYS A 124 -20.10 4.49 5.72
C LYS A 124 -20.05 3.61 4.47
N ILE A 125 -20.58 2.39 4.58
CA ILE A 125 -20.55 1.36 3.53
C ILE A 125 -21.76 0.43 3.63
N VAL A 126 -22.48 0.22 2.52
CA VAL A 126 -23.60 -0.74 2.44
C VAL A 126 -23.57 -1.42 1.08
N GLY A 127 -23.51 -2.76 1.04
CA GLY A 127 -23.54 -3.50 -0.24
C GLY A 127 -22.46 -3.07 -1.25
N GLY A 128 -21.28 -2.65 -0.77
CA GLY A 128 -20.19 -2.11 -1.62
C GLY A 128 -20.29 -0.62 -1.95
N ASP A 129 -21.38 0.06 -1.55
CA ASP A 129 -21.56 1.51 -1.68
C ASP A 129 -20.71 2.26 -0.66
N THR A 130 -19.44 2.51 -0.99
CA THR A 130 -18.48 3.22 -0.14
C THR A 130 -18.71 4.72 -0.10
N LYS A 131 -18.26 5.38 0.98
CA LYS A 131 -18.36 6.83 1.18
C LYS A 131 -19.82 7.32 1.18
N ARG A 132 -20.76 6.48 1.62
CA ARG A 132 -22.20 6.69 1.45
C ARG A 132 -22.70 8.00 2.04
N VAL A 133 -22.32 8.33 3.28
CA VAL A 133 -22.67 9.61 3.93
C VAL A 133 -22.14 10.81 3.14
N LEU A 134 -20.90 10.74 2.66
CA LEU A 134 -20.29 11.82 1.87
C LEU A 134 -21.02 12.00 0.54
N ARG A 135 -21.35 10.92 -0.17
CA ARG A 135 -22.08 10.98 -1.43
C ARG A 135 -23.46 11.60 -1.23
N ARG A 136 -24.20 11.13 -0.23
CA ARG A 136 -25.53 11.67 0.10
C ARG A 136 -25.48 13.16 0.49
N GLY A 137 -24.50 13.54 1.30
CA GLY A 137 -24.32 14.94 1.72
C GLY A 137 -23.99 15.89 0.56
N MET A 138 -23.43 15.39 -0.54
CA MET A 138 -23.10 16.17 -1.74
C MET A 138 -24.21 16.17 -2.80
N ALA A 139 -25.40 15.62 -2.50
CA ALA A 139 -26.54 15.68 -3.41
C ALA A 139 -26.96 17.14 -3.65
N GLY A 140 -27.13 17.52 -4.92
CA GLY A 140 -27.40 18.91 -5.31
C GLY A 140 -26.19 19.84 -5.28
N VAL A 141 -25.04 19.39 -4.76
CA VAL A 141 -23.76 20.14 -4.76
C VAL A 141 -22.86 19.68 -5.90
N LEU A 142 -22.72 18.36 -6.10
CA LEU A 142 -21.92 17.77 -7.17
C LEU A 142 -22.79 17.22 -8.30
N PRO A 143 -22.33 17.25 -9.57
CA PRO A 143 -22.99 16.54 -10.65
C PRO A 143 -23.14 15.05 -10.35
N GLU A 144 -24.28 14.47 -10.70
CA GLU A 144 -24.60 13.07 -10.37
C GLU A 144 -23.57 12.08 -10.95
N SER A 145 -23.06 12.38 -12.15
CA SER A 145 -22.00 11.61 -12.81
C SER A 145 -20.70 11.53 -11.99
N VAL A 146 -20.42 12.52 -11.13
CA VAL A 146 -19.28 12.55 -10.22
C VAL A 146 -19.67 11.95 -8.87
N ARG A 147 -20.80 12.37 -8.32
CA ARG A 147 -21.28 11.97 -6.98
C ARG A 147 -21.54 10.48 -6.86
N GLU A 148 -22.09 9.84 -7.90
CA GLU A 148 -22.38 8.39 -7.92
C GLU A 148 -21.25 7.55 -8.53
N ARG A 149 -20.12 8.16 -8.87
CA ARG A 149 -19.01 7.46 -9.48
C ARG A 149 -18.43 6.37 -8.55
N ARG A 150 -18.45 5.11 -8.98
CA ARG A 150 -17.99 3.95 -8.17
C ARG A 150 -16.60 3.44 -8.55
N ASP A 151 -16.06 3.86 -9.69
CA ASP A 151 -14.66 3.60 -10.05
C ASP A 151 -13.73 4.51 -9.25
N LYS A 152 -13.01 3.88 -8.31
CA LYS A 152 -11.94 4.51 -7.58
C LYS A 152 -10.71 4.59 -8.49
N LEU A 153 -10.33 5.81 -8.84
CA LEU A 153 -9.05 6.09 -9.48
C LEU A 153 -8.10 6.55 -8.39
N GLY A 154 -6.98 5.84 -8.23
CA GLY A 154 -5.89 6.31 -7.40
C GLY A 154 -5.12 7.42 -8.11
N PHE A 155 -4.34 8.18 -7.34
CA PHE A 155 -3.32 9.06 -7.91
C PHE A 155 -2.12 8.19 -8.28
N ALA A 156 -2.15 7.60 -9.47
CA ALA A 156 -1.05 6.78 -9.95
C ALA A 156 0.03 7.67 -10.57
N THR A 157 1.24 7.58 -10.04
CA THR A 157 2.45 8.05 -10.71
C THR A 157 2.67 7.21 -11.96
N PRO A 158 3.10 7.79 -13.09
CA PRO A 158 3.36 7.05 -14.32
C PRO A 158 4.71 6.30 -14.26
N GLU A 159 4.94 5.57 -13.16
CA GLU A 159 6.18 4.82 -12.88
C GLU A 159 6.51 3.83 -13.99
N GLU A 160 5.50 3.16 -14.55
CA GLU A 160 5.70 2.23 -15.66
C GLU A 160 6.29 2.92 -16.91
N ILE A 161 5.82 4.12 -17.23
CA ILE A 161 6.34 4.91 -18.35
C ILE A 161 7.77 5.38 -18.04
N TRP A 162 7.99 5.89 -16.83
CA TRP A 162 9.28 6.42 -16.43
C TRP A 162 10.36 5.35 -16.33
N PHE A 163 10.07 4.24 -15.65
CA PHE A 163 11.06 3.20 -15.36
C PHE A 163 11.39 2.39 -16.61
N ARG A 164 10.45 2.23 -17.55
CA ARG A 164 10.75 1.58 -18.84
C ARG A 164 11.35 2.52 -19.88
N GLY A 165 11.16 3.82 -19.70
CA GLY A 165 11.67 4.84 -20.61
C GLY A 165 12.78 5.67 -19.98
N PRO A 166 12.55 6.96 -19.70
CA PRO A 166 13.61 7.92 -19.39
C PRO A 166 14.41 7.62 -18.12
N LEU A 167 13.86 6.88 -17.16
CA LEU A 167 14.53 6.55 -15.89
C LEU A 167 15.09 5.12 -15.85
N ARG A 168 15.00 4.34 -16.94
CA ARG A 168 15.41 2.94 -16.92
C ARG A 168 16.83 2.72 -16.40
N GLY A 169 17.80 3.43 -16.96
CA GLY A 169 19.20 3.32 -16.54
C GLY A 169 19.42 3.74 -15.08
N GLN A 170 18.68 4.74 -14.58
CA GLN A 170 18.77 5.18 -13.18
C GLN A 170 18.19 4.13 -12.22
N VAL A 171 17.13 3.45 -12.63
CA VAL A 171 16.54 2.35 -11.85
C VAL A 171 17.49 1.16 -11.82
N GLU A 172 18.06 0.77 -12.96
CA GLU A 172 19.03 -0.33 -13.05
C GLU A 172 20.29 -0.04 -12.21
N ASP A 173 20.88 1.15 -12.33
CA ASP A 173 22.01 1.58 -11.50
C ASP A 173 21.66 1.65 -10.00
N GLY A 174 20.50 2.21 -9.66
CA GLY A 174 20.03 2.29 -8.28
C GLY A 174 19.83 0.92 -7.64
N ILE A 175 19.37 -0.07 -8.42
CA ILE A 175 19.27 -1.46 -7.97
C ILE A 175 20.65 -2.04 -7.66
N GLU A 176 21.61 -1.90 -8.57
CA GLU A 176 22.96 -2.44 -8.36
C GLU A 176 23.67 -1.78 -7.17
N LYS A 177 23.53 -0.45 -7.02
CA LYS A 177 24.02 0.28 -5.84
C LYS A 177 23.39 -0.22 -4.54
N THR A 178 22.09 -0.50 -4.55
CA THR A 178 21.39 -1.07 -3.39
C THR A 178 21.95 -2.45 -3.04
N LEU A 179 22.11 -3.33 -4.04
CA LEU A 179 22.63 -4.68 -3.84
C LEU A 179 24.08 -4.67 -3.32
N ALA A 180 24.90 -3.75 -3.81
CA ALA A 180 26.28 -3.59 -3.35
C ALA A 180 26.37 -3.06 -1.91
N ARG A 181 25.47 -2.15 -1.53
CA ARG A 181 25.43 -1.55 -0.19
C ARG A 181 24.88 -2.46 0.89
N TYR A 182 24.02 -3.41 0.52
CA TYR A 182 23.38 -4.35 1.44
C TYR A 182 23.62 -5.79 1.02
N PRO A 183 24.88 -6.26 1.00
CA PRO A 183 25.22 -7.61 0.56
C PRO A 183 24.48 -8.65 1.41
N GLY A 184 23.85 -9.62 0.75
CA GLY A 184 23.13 -10.71 1.43
C GLY A 184 21.78 -10.33 2.03
N LEU A 185 21.40 -9.05 2.11
CA LEU A 185 20.08 -8.64 2.60
C LEU A 185 18.99 -8.97 1.59
N LEU A 186 19.26 -8.69 0.31
CA LEU A 186 18.39 -9.02 -0.82
C LEU A 186 19.05 -10.12 -1.66
N ASN A 187 18.23 -11.03 -2.20
CA ASN A 187 18.72 -12.01 -3.17
C ASN A 187 18.98 -11.30 -4.49
N ALA A 188 20.24 -10.98 -4.76
CA ALA A 188 20.68 -10.22 -5.93
C ALA A 188 20.21 -10.83 -7.25
N ALA A 189 20.28 -12.15 -7.39
CA ALA A 189 19.82 -12.84 -8.60
C ALA A 189 18.29 -12.70 -8.74
N GLY A 190 17.54 -12.86 -7.64
CA GLY A 190 16.10 -12.65 -7.59
C GLY A 190 15.70 -11.22 -7.96
N VAL A 191 16.38 -10.22 -7.40
CA VAL A 191 16.16 -8.79 -7.71
C VAL A 191 16.40 -8.50 -9.19
N ARG A 192 17.53 -8.93 -9.76
CA ARG A 192 17.87 -8.68 -11.17
C ARG A 192 16.90 -9.36 -12.14
N ARG A 193 16.43 -10.57 -11.83
CA ARG A 193 15.39 -11.25 -12.63
C ARG A 193 14.06 -10.48 -12.56
N LEU A 194 13.65 -10.08 -11.37
CA LEU A 194 12.43 -9.31 -11.16
C LEU A 194 12.49 -7.98 -11.93
N ALA A 195 13.60 -7.24 -11.78
CA ALA A 195 13.84 -5.98 -12.45
C ALA A 195 13.73 -6.11 -13.96
N ARG A 196 14.46 -7.06 -14.58
CA ARG A 196 14.36 -7.32 -16.02
C ARG A 196 12.92 -7.60 -16.46
N SER A 197 12.24 -8.54 -15.81
CA SER A 197 10.84 -8.88 -16.18
C SER A 197 9.89 -7.68 -16.13
N MET A 198 10.09 -6.75 -15.18
CA MET A 198 9.26 -5.55 -15.05
C MET A 198 9.65 -4.45 -16.04
N LEU A 199 10.95 -4.23 -16.26
CA LEU A 199 11.47 -3.18 -17.14
C LEU A 199 11.31 -3.54 -18.62
N ASP A 200 11.34 -4.83 -18.96
CA ASP A 200 11.15 -5.34 -20.33
C ASP A 200 9.68 -5.56 -20.69
N GLY A 201 8.77 -5.40 -19.73
CA GLY A 201 7.32 -5.45 -19.98
C GLY A 201 6.70 -6.84 -19.94
N GLU A 202 7.49 -7.88 -19.66
CA GLU A 202 7.00 -9.25 -19.44
C GLU A 202 6.03 -9.32 -18.25
N ARG A 203 6.23 -8.43 -17.28
CA ARG A 203 5.41 -8.28 -16.09
C ARG A 203 5.05 -6.82 -15.85
N GLY A 204 3.84 -6.57 -15.34
CA GLY A 204 3.42 -5.26 -14.86
C GLY A 204 4.31 -4.74 -13.74
N LEU A 205 4.64 -3.45 -13.80
CA LEU A 205 5.43 -2.78 -12.78
C LEU A 205 4.64 -2.65 -11.48
N ASP A 206 5.29 -2.91 -10.35
CA ASP A 206 4.75 -2.63 -9.02
C ASP A 206 5.78 -1.87 -8.19
N PHE A 207 5.39 -1.42 -7.00
CA PHE A 207 6.22 -0.58 -6.12
C PHE A 207 7.53 -1.25 -5.65
N THR A 208 7.77 -2.52 -5.96
CA THR A 208 8.96 -3.26 -5.49
C THR A 208 10.25 -2.63 -5.97
N LEU A 209 10.39 -2.30 -7.26
CA LEU A 209 11.63 -1.71 -7.78
C LEU A 209 11.89 -0.34 -7.15
N TRP A 210 10.84 0.47 -7.00
CA TRP A 210 10.93 1.76 -6.32
C TRP A 210 11.43 1.61 -4.88
N ARG A 211 10.91 0.63 -4.13
CA ARG A 211 11.35 0.35 -2.75
C ARG A 211 12.81 -0.09 -2.68
N ILE A 212 13.26 -0.94 -3.60
CA ILE A 212 14.66 -1.38 -3.67
C ILE A 212 15.56 -0.17 -3.92
N VAL A 213 15.28 0.62 -4.95
CA VAL A 213 16.07 1.82 -5.27
C VAL A 213 16.08 2.81 -4.09
N ASN A 214 14.93 3.05 -3.44
CA ASN A 214 14.86 3.95 -2.29
C ASN A 214 15.62 3.45 -1.08
N LEU A 215 15.71 2.13 -0.85
CA LEU A 215 16.54 1.58 0.21
C LEU A 215 18.02 1.92 0.00
N GLY A 216 18.51 1.80 -1.23
CA GLY A 216 19.87 2.20 -1.60
C GLY A 216 20.12 3.69 -1.44
N LEU A 217 19.22 4.53 -1.95
CA LEU A 217 19.30 6.00 -1.85
C LEU A 217 19.22 6.48 -0.40
N TRP A 218 18.35 5.89 0.40
CA TRP A 218 18.27 6.19 1.84
C TRP A 218 19.59 5.85 2.52
N GLY A 219 20.09 4.62 2.33
CA GLY A 219 21.36 4.18 2.93
C GLY A 219 22.54 5.08 2.57
N GLU A 220 22.61 5.52 1.32
CA GLU A 220 23.61 6.49 0.85
C GLU A 220 23.52 7.82 1.58
N ARG A 221 22.31 8.38 1.69
CA ARG A 221 22.07 9.69 2.29
C ARG A 221 22.28 9.69 3.81
N VAL A 222 21.92 8.60 4.48
CA VAL A 222 22.02 8.51 5.95
C VAL A 222 23.29 7.81 6.43
N GLY A 223 24.11 7.28 5.53
CA GLY A 223 25.33 6.54 5.88
C GLY A 223 25.06 5.17 6.49
N VAL A 224 23.96 4.50 6.11
CA VAL A 224 23.61 3.16 6.60
C VAL A 224 23.86 2.11 5.51
N GLY A 225 24.57 1.05 5.89
CA GLY A 225 24.90 -0.11 5.06
C GLY A 225 25.03 -1.37 5.92
N LEU A 226 25.31 -2.51 5.27
CA LEU A 226 25.68 -3.77 5.94
C LEU A 226 27.15 -4.11 5.68
#